data_AF-A0A9P9EDZ3-F1
#
_entry.id   AF-A0A9P9EDZ3-F1
#
_cell.length_a   1.000
_cell.length_b   1.000
_cell.length_c   1.000
_cell.angle_alpha   90.00
_cell.angle_beta   90.00
_cell.angle_gamma   90.00
#
_symmetry.space_group_name_H-M   'P 1'
#
loop_
_entity.id
_entity.type
_entity.pdbx_description
1 polymer ?
#
loop_
_entity_poly.entity_id
_entity_poly.type
_entity_poly.pdbx_seq_one_letter_code
_entity_poly.pdbx_strand_id
1 'polypeptide(L)'
;IYVDQETYEVKYGLRAESEHHLVGPWDCTRIDKRITLEGWEGFMAVEEDEGSWALYFDRDDNGLRGKRSKERILEVELTRKERR
;
A
#
# COMPACT_ATOMS: atom_id res chain seq x y z
N ILE A 1 -1.74 10.60 0.22
CA ILE A 1 -1.61 9.15 0.00
C ILE A 1 -2.74 8.48 0.76
N TYR A 2 -3.40 7.51 0.15
CA TYR A 2 -4.48 6.73 0.74
C TYR A 2 -4.48 5.34 0.10
N VAL A 3 -5.14 4.37 0.72
CA VAL A 3 -5.40 3.06 0.11
C VAL A 3 -6.86 3.01 -0.30
N ASP A 4 -7.09 2.80 -1.60
CA ASP A 4 -8.42 2.60 -2.16
C ASP A 4 -9.09 1.39 -1.47
N GLN A 5 -10.22 1.60 -0.80
CA GLN A 5 -10.88 0.54 -0.02
C GLN A 5 -11.44 -0.59 -0.90
N GLU A 6 -11.67 -0.34 -2.18
CA GLU A 6 -12.23 -1.32 -3.11
C GLU A 6 -11.12 -2.16 -3.73
N THR A 7 -10.03 -1.54 -4.17
CA THR A 7 -8.94 -2.23 -4.90
C THR A 7 -7.72 -2.56 -4.06
N TYR A 8 -7.55 -1.90 -2.92
CA TYR A 8 -6.37 -1.91 -2.05
C TYR A 8 -5.11 -1.31 -2.67
N GLU A 9 -5.24 -0.58 -3.77
CA GLU A 9 -4.16 0.17 -4.39
C GLU A 9 -3.79 1.40 -3.54
N VAL A 10 -2.49 1.64 -3.34
CA VAL A 10 -1.96 2.85 -2.72
C VAL A 10 -1.95 3.98 -3.75
N LYS A 11 -2.82 4.96 -3.54
CA LYS A 11 -3.01 6.12 -4.42
C LYS A 11 -2.64 7.43 -3.73
N TYR A 12 -2.65 8.52 -4.50
CA TYR A 12 -2.54 9.89 -3.99
C TYR A 12 -3.58 10.77 -4.65
N GLY A 13 -3.98 11.84 -3.97
CA GLY A 13 -5.05 12.72 -4.43
C GLY A 13 -5.42 13.76 -3.38
N LEU A 14 -6.41 14.57 -3.71
CA LEU A 14 -7.03 15.57 -2.85
C LEU A 14 -7.85 14.91 -1.75
N ARG A 15 -8.23 15.70 -0.73
CA ARG A 15 -9.08 15.22 0.36
C ARG A 15 -10.42 14.67 -0.12
N ALA A 16 -11.08 15.35 -1.06
CA ALA A 16 -12.37 14.91 -1.60
C ALA A 16 -12.29 13.55 -2.30
N GLU A 17 -11.12 13.20 -2.85
CA GLU A 17 -10.88 11.90 -3.48
C GLU A 17 -10.55 10.84 -2.43
N SER A 18 -9.93 11.20 -1.31
CA SER A 18 -9.41 10.26 -0.32
C SER A 18 -10.31 10.00 0.88
N GLU A 19 -11.30 10.85 1.17
CA GLU A 19 -12.02 10.82 2.45
C GLU A 19 -12.89 9.58 2.68
N HIS A 20 -13.23 8.84 1.62
CA HIS A 20 -13.97 7.58 1.69
C HIS A 20 -13.06 6.34 1.64
N HIS A 21 -11.74 6.54 1.68
CA HIS A 21 -10.74 5.49 1.57
C HIS A 21 -9.94 5.35 2.87
N LEU A 22 -8.99 4.40 2.89
CA LEU A 22 -8.13 4.19 4.05
C LEU A 22 -7.01 5.24 4.05
N VAL A 23 -7.17 6.23 4.92
CA VAL A 23 -6.26 7.38 5.02
C VAL A 23 -5.25 7.26 6.16
N GLY A 24 -5.27 6.18 6.94
CA GLY A 24 -4.35 5.95 8.05
C GLY A 24 -4.92 5.05 9.14
N PRO A 25 -4.22 4.94 10.29
CA PRO A 25 -3.01 5.69 10.64
C PRO A 25 -1.79 5.23 9.82
N TRP A 26 -1.05 6.20 9.27
CA TRP A 26 0.27 5.99 8.69
C TRP A 26 1.33 6.26 9.73
N ASP A 27 2.32 5.38 9.84
CA ASP A 27 3.49 5.59 10.70
C ASP A 27 4.73 4.93 10.09
N CYS A 28 5.84 4.91 10.82
CA CYS A 28 6.99 4.09 10.50
C CYS A 28 7.71 3.58 11.76
N THR A 29 8.37 2.42 11.65
CA THR A 29 9.12 1.84 12.77
C THR A 29 10.23 2.78 13.24
N ARG A 30 10.53 2.79 14.54
CA ARG A 30 11.44 3.79 15.13
C ARG A 30 12.87 3.68 14.63
N ILE A 31 13.33 2.45 14.40
CA ILE A 31 14.72 2.12 14.06
C ILE A 31 14.91 2.21 12.54
N ASP A 32 14.32 1.29 11.79
CA ASP A 32 14.56 1.15 10.35
C ASP A 32 13.67 2.05 9.48
N LYS A 33 12.76 2.82 10.10
CA LYS A 33 11.81 3.69 9.39
C LYS A 33 10.95 2.94 8.38
N ARG A 34 10.63 1.67 8.64
CA ARG A 34 9.74 0.88 7.79
C ARG A 34 8.31 1.40 7.92
N ILE A 35 7.67 1.70 6.80
CA ILE A 35 6.32 2.29 6.77
C ILE A 35 5.32 1.28 7.29
N THR A 36 4.36 1.75 8.09
CA THR A 36 3.20 0.98 8.51
C THR A 36 1.91 1.71 8.13
N LEU A 37 0.87 0.93 7.85
CA LEU A 37 -0.50 1.41 7.77
C LEU A 37 -1.35 0.55 8.71
N GLU A 38 -2.22 1.19 9.50
CA GLU A 38 -3.00 0.49 10.54
C GLU A 38 -2.12 -0.32 11.53
N GLY A 39 -0.86 0.10 11.71
CA GLY A 39 0.08 -0.48 12.67
C GLY A 39 0.93 -1.64 12.16
N TRP A 40 0.88 -2.01 10.88
CA TRP A 40 1.67 -3.12 10.34
C TRP A 40 2.15 -2.89 8.90
N GLU A 41 3.06 -3.77 8.43
CA GLU A 41 3.86 -3.61 7.20
C GLU A 41 3.31 -4.45 6.02
N GLY A 42 1.99 -4.43 5.77
CA GLY A 42 1.31 -5.28 4.78
C GLY A 42 1.36 -4.81 3.33
N PHE A 43 2.51 -4.37 2.81
CA PHE A 43 2.58 -3.82 1.45
C PHE A 43 2.91 -4.87 0.38
N MET A 44 2.25 -4.76 -0.77
CA MET A 44 2.44 -5.64 -1.92
C MET A 44 2.76 -4.83 -3.17
N ALA A 45 3.73 -5.26 -3.96
CA ALA A 45 3.93 -4.79 -5.32
C ALA A 45 3.18 -5.70 -6.30
N VAL A 46 2.31 -5.12 -7.12
CA VAL A 46 1.51 -5.83 -8.13
C VAL A 46 1.93 -5.34 -9.50
N GLU A 47 2.28 -6.27 -10.39
CA GLU A 47 2.55 -5.94 -11.79
C GLU A 47 1.25 -5.90 -12.59
N GLU A 48 0.83 -4.69 -12.97
CA GLU A 48 -0.43 -4.47 -13.70
C GLU A 48 -0.27 -4.66 -15.22
N ASP A 49 0.91 -4.29 -15.75
CA ASP A 49 1.33 -4.47 -17.14
C ASP A 49 2.80 -4.90 -17.16
N GLU A 50 3.28 -5.43 -18.28
CA GLU A 50 4.68 -5.90 -18.40
C GLU A 50 5.70 -4.83 -17.98
N GLY A 51 6.37 -5.04 -16.85
CA GLY A 51 7.34 -4.11 -16.27
C GLY A 51 6.75 -2.91 -15.52
N SER A 52 5.42 -2.77 -15.45
CA SER A 52 4.72 -1.70 -14.72
C SER A 52 4.19 -2.21 -13.39
N TRP A 53 4.64 -1.60 -12.29
CA TRP A 53 4.32 -2.03 -10.94
C TRP A 53 3.57 -0.93 -10.18
N ALA A 54 2.49 -1.33 -9.52
CA ALA A 54 1.73 -0.51 -8.60
C ALA A 54 1.84 -1.07 -7.18
N LEU A 55 1.69 -0.19 -6.19
CA LEU A 55 1.79 -0.52 -4.78
C LEU A 55 0.39 -0.75 -4.21
N TYR A 56 0.25 -1.79 -3.40
CA TYR A 56 -0.99 -2.22 -2.76
C TYR A 56 -0.77 -2.43 -1.26
N PHE A 57 -1.85 -2.48 -0.50
CA PHE A 57 -1.84 -2.83 0.91
C PHE A 57 -2.79 -3.99 1.20
N ASP A 58 -2.24 -5.12 1.61
CA ASP A 58 -2.98 -6.35 1.88
C ASP A 58 -3.66 -6.30 3.25
N ARG A 59 -4.65 -5.42 3.42
CA ARG A 59 -5.33 -5.19 4.70
C ARG A 59 -5.84 -6.46 5.38
N ASP A 60 -6.25 -7.45 4.58
CA ASP A 60 -6.87 -8.69 5.04
C ASP A 60 -5.86 -9.84 5.28
N ASP A 61 -4.55 -9.59 5.13
CA ASP A 61 -3.46 -10.57 5.30
C ASP A 61 -3.71 -11.87 4.52
N ASN A 62 -4.10 -11.73 3.26
CA ASN A 62 -4.52 -12.84 2.42
C ASN A 62 -3.85 -12.87 1.04
N GLY A 63 -2.86 -12.02 0.80
CA GLY A 63 -2.18 -11.85 -0.48
C GLY A 63 -3.07 -11.19 -1.54
N LEU A 64 -3.94 -10.25 -1.13
CA LEU A 64 -4.92 -9.58 -2.02
C LEU A 64 -5.95 -10.51 -2.67
N ARG A 65 -6.21 -11.68 -2.07
CA ARG A 65 -7.23 -12.63 -2.57
C ARG A 65 -8.60 -11.95 -2.63
N GLY A 66 -9.23 -12.03 -3.80
CA GLY A 66 -10.53 -11.40 -4.08
C GLY A 66 -10.44 -9.95 -4.53
N LYS A 67 -9.25 -9.32 -4.45
CA LYS A 67 -8.95 -8.00 -5.02
C LYS A 67 -8.13 -8.13 -6.31
N ARG A 68 -7.17 -9.05 -6.32
CA ARG A 68 -6.26 -9.37 -7.45
C ARG A 68 -6.19 -10.89 -7.65
N SER A 69 -5.82 -11.35 -8.84
CA SER A 69 -5.89 -12.80 -9.15
C SER A 69 -4.96 -13.35 -10.22
N LYS A 70 -4.49 -12.54 -11.17
CA LYS A 70 -3.71 -13.02 -12.33
C LYS A 70 -2.33 -12.38 -12.40
N GLU A 71 -2.17 -11.25 -11.72
CA GLU A 71 -0.99 -10.42 -11.69
C GLU A 71 0.14 -11.10 -10.90
N ARG A 72 1.39 -10.74 -11.19
CA ARG A 72 2.51 -11.08 -10.30
C ARG A 72 2.43 -10.18 -9.07
N ILE A 73 2.40 -10.80 -7.89
CA ILE A 73 2.30 -10.10 -6.61
C ILE A 73 3.51 -10.49 -5.75
N LEU A 74 4.20 -9.48 -5.20
CA LEU A 74 5.35 -9.64 -4.33
C LEU A 74 5.12 -8.85 -3.05
N GLU A 75 5.40 -9.46 -1.90
CA GLU A 75 5.49 -8.71 -0.64
C GLU A 75 6.70 -7.78 -0.67
N VAL A 76 6.52 -6.55 -0.21
CA VAL A 76 7.57 -5.52 -0.21
C VAL A 76 7.59 -4.74 1.09
N GLU A 77 8.78 -4.36 1.52
CA GLU A 77 8.97 -3.43 2.63
C GLU A 77 9.24 -2.01 2.09
N LEU A 78 8.65 -1.01 2.73
CA LEU A 78 8.86 0.40 2.37
C LEU A 78 9.67 1.09 3.46
N THR A 79 10.73 1.82 3.08
CA THR A 79 11.53 2.61 4.04
C THR A 79 11.34 4.11 3.80
N ARG A 80 11.00 4.86 4.86
CA ARG A 80 10.95 6.33 4.79
C ARG A 80 12.36 6.90 4.73
N LYS A 81 12.65 7.68 3.68
CA LYS A 81 13.86 8.51 3.59
C LYS A 81 13.49 9.97 3.60
N GLU A 82 14.05 10.71 4.55
CA GLU A 82 13.92 12.17 4.61
C GLU A 82 14.98 12.80 3.71
N ARG A 83 14.57 13.76 2.87
CA ARG A 83 15.51 14.50 2.02
C ARG A 83 16.33 15.42 2.92
N ARG A 84 17.66 15.39 2.75
CA ARG A 84 18.59 16.33 3.39
C ARG A 84 18.55 17.68 2.69
#